data_AF-A0A2M6USC3-F1
#
_entry.id   AF-A0A2M6USC3-F1
#
_cell.length_a   1.000
_cell.length_b   1.000
_cell.length_c   1.000
_cell.angle_alpha   90.00
_cell.angle_beta   90.00
_cell.angle_gamma   90.00
#
_symmetry.space_group_name_H-M   'P 1'
#
loop_
_entity.id
_entity.type
_entity.pdbx_description
1 polymer ?
#
loop_
_entity_poly.entity_id
_entity_poly.type
_entity_poly.pdbx_seq_one_letter_code
_entity_poly.pdbx_strand_id
1 'polypeptide(L)' 'MNIHYEIIRLFCILIVFIPIYAIGFKKIGGYSWKVAIKSTLYTVILFIVFDILRRYFGLFNY' A
#
# COMPACT_ATOMS: atom_id res chain seq x y z
N MET A 1 -4.93 21.57 1.12
CA MET A 1 -4.98 20.09 1.11
C MET A 1 -5.59 19.64 2.43
N ASN A 2 -6.76 19.00 2.43
CA ASN A 2 -7.49 18.70 3.66
C ASN A 2 -6.89 17.46 4.34
N ILE A 3 -6.09 17.67 5.39
CA ILE A 3 -5.32 16.62 6.09
C ILE A 3 -6.22 15.47 6.54
N HIS A 4 -7.45 15.76 6.97
CA HIS A 4 -8.41 14.73 7.38
C HIS A 4 -8.77 13.77 6.23
N TYR A 5 -9.02 14.32 5.04
CA TYR A 5 -9.34 13.52 3.86
C TYR A 5 -8.16 12.63 3.46
N GLU A 6 -6.93 13.14 3.57
CA GLU A 6 -5.73 12.36 3.23
C GLU A 6 -5.47 11.21 4.19
N ILE A 7 -5.69 11.44 5.49
CA ILE A 7 -5.58 10.39 6.52
C ILE A 7 -6.61 9.30 6.27
N ILE A 8 -7.89 9.67 6.02
CA ILE A 8 -8.95 8.72 5.73
C ILE A 8 -8.64 7.92 4.46
N ARG A 9 -8.15 8.60 3.41
CA ARG A 9 -7.76 7.96 2.14
C ARG A 9 -6.64 6.94 2.35
N LEU A 10 -5.57 7.31 3.07
CA LEU A 10 -4.46 6.41 3.40
C LEU A 10 -4.92 5.22 4.23
N PHE A 11 -5.81 5.45 5.19
CA PHE A 11 -6.35 4.41 6.06
C PHE A 11 -7.23 3.42 5.29
N CYS A 12 -8.09 3.91 4.40
CA CYS A 12 -8.88 3.07 3.49
C CYS A 12 -7.98 2.24 2.56
N ILE A 13 -6.92 2.84 1.99
CA ILE A 13 -5.98 2.10 1.15
C ILE A 13 -5.28 1.01 1.96
N LEU A 14 -4.78 1.30 3.16
CA LEU A 14 -4.13 0.30 4.02
C LEU A 14 -5.07 -0.86 4.34
N ILE A 15 -6.29 -0.58 4.81
CA ILE A 15 -7.25 -1.62 5.21
C ILE A 15 -7.69 -2.48 4.03
N VAL A 16 -7.79 -1.91 2.83
CA VAL A 16 -8.26 -2.66 1.65
C VAL A 16 -7.10 -3.36 0.93
N PHE A 17 -5.97 -2.68 0.69
CA PHE A 17 -4.86 -3.26 -0.05
C PHE A 17 -4.11 -4.34 0.73
N ILE A 18 -3.91 -4.18 2.03
CA ILE A 18 -3.16 -5.17 2.84
C ILE A 18 -3.77 -6.57 2.75
N PRO A 19 -5.07 -6.78 3.06
CA PRO A 19 -5.65 -8.11 2.99
C PRO A 19 -5.72 -8.65 1.57
N ILE A 20 -5.99 -7.80 0.57
CA ILE A 20 -6.02 -8.22 -0.84
C ILE A 20 -4.64 -8.71 -1.29
N TYR A 21 -3.58 -7.98 -0.96
CA TYR A 21 -2.20 -8.37 -1.28
C TYR A 21 -1.77 -9.62 -0.51
N ALA A 22 -2.07 -9.71 0.78
CA ALA A 22 -1.73 -10.88 1.59
C ALA A 22 -2.43 -12.15 1.09
N ILE A 23 -3.71 -12.05 0.73
CA ILE A 23 -4.48 -13.16 0.16
C ILE A 23 -3.96 -13.51 -1.23
N GLY A 24 -3.67 -12.52 -2.07
CA GLY A 24 -3.10 -12.70 -3.41
C GLY A 24 -1.75 -13.43 -3.37
N PHE A 25 -0.82 -12.96 -2.54
CA PHE A 25 0.49 -13.60 -2.37
C PHE A 25 0.39 -15.04 -1.86
N LYS A 26 -0.54 -15.29 -0.94
CA LYS A 26 -0.75 -16.64 -0.42
C LYS A 26 -1.39 -17.58 -1.44
N LYS A 27 -2.45 -17.14 -2.13
CA LYS A 27 -3.19 -17.96 -3.11
C LYS A 27 -2.38 -18.22 -4.38
N ILE A 28 -1.71 -17.20 -4.91
CA ILE A 28 -1.05 -17.26 -6.22
C ILE A 28 0.39 -17.78 -6.10
N GLY A 29 1.09 -17.38 -5.04
CA GLY A 29 2.50 -17.72 -4.89
C GLY A 29 2.79 -19.02 -4.12
N GLY A 30 1.79 -19.63 -3.48
CA GLY A 30 1.99 -20.81 -2.62
C GLY A 30 2.95 -20.56 -1.44
N TYR A 31 3.29 -19.30 -1.16
CA TYR A 31 4.28 -18.94 -0.17
C TYR A 31 3.77 -19.14 1.25
N SER A 32 4.68 -19.54 2.16
CA SER A 32 4.39 -19.62 3.59
C SER A 32 3.90 -18.28 4.14
N TRP A 33 3.01 -18.31 5.14
CA TRP A 33 2.46 -17.12 5.79
C TRP A 33 3.52 -16.10 6.19
N LYS A 34 4.70 -16.55 6.66
CA LYS A 34 5.83 -15.67 7.01
C LYS A 34 6.31 -14.83 5.83
N VAL A 35 6.40 -15.43 4.64
CA VAL A 35 6.87 -14.76 3.43
C VAL A 35 5.80 -13.83 2.89
N ALA A 36 4.53 -14.26 2.90
CA ALA A 36 3.40 -13.43 2.50
C ALA A 36 3.29 -12.15 3.35
N ILE A 37 3.44 -12.26 4.67
CA ILE A 37 3.42 -11.10 5.59
C ILE A 37 4.60 -10.17 5.33
N LYS A 38 5.82 -10.70 5.22
CA LYS A 38 7.01 -9.89 4.89
C LYS A 38 6.84 -9.15 3.56
N SER A 39 6.41 -9.85 2.51
CA SER A 39 6.19 -9.26 1.19
C SER A 39 5.15 -8.15 1.25
N THR A 40 4.01 -8.41 1.92
CA THR A 40 2.93 -7.43 2.08
C THR A 40 3.45 -6.15 2.75
N LEU A 41 4.24 -6.27 3.83
CA LEU A 41 4.88 -5.14 4.50
C LEU A 41 5.78 -4.33 3.56
N TYR A 42 6.62 -4.98 2.76
CA TYR A 42 7.48 -4.30 1.78
C TYR A 42 6.68 -3.56 0.71
N THR A 43 5.62 -4.17 0.17
CA THR A 43 4.74 -3.50 -0.80
C THR A 43 4.01 -2.30 -0.20
N VAL A 44 3.58 -2.36 1.06
CA VAL A 44 2.96 -1.22 1.75
C VAL A 44 3.95 -0.07 1.90
N ILE A 45 5.19 -0.36 2.32
CA ILE A 45 6.25 0.65 2.44
C ILE A 45 6.53 1.30 1.10
N LEU A 46 6.69 0.50 0.03
CA LEU A 46 6.88 1.02 -1.33
C LEU A 46 5.70 1.91 -1.75
N PHE A 47 4.47 1.48 -1.49
CA PHE A 47 3.28 2.26 -1.82
C PHE A 47 3.28 3.64 -1.13
N ILE A 48 3.62 3.68 0.16
CA ILE A 48 3.73 4.94 0.92
C ILE A 48 4.83 5.82 0.33
N VAL A 49 6.01 5.25 0.04
CA VAL A 49 7.12 5.99 -0.58
C VAL A 49 6.71 6.56 -1.93
N PHE A 50 6.00 5.79 -2.76
CA PHE A 50 5.47 6.26 -4.05
C PHE A 50 4.41 7.35 -3.90
N ASP A 51 3.50 7.26 -2.92
CA ASP A 51 2.49 8.31 -2.66
C ASP A 51 3.17 9.62 -2.21
N ILE A 52 4.16 9.53 -1.32
CA ILE A 52 4.96 10.69 -0.87
C ILE A 52 5.75 11.28 -2.03
N LEU A 53 6.46 10.46 -2.81
CA LEU A 53 7.21 10.90 -4.00
C LEU A 53 6.28 11.59 -4.99
N ARG A 54 5.10 11.02 -5.29
CA ARG A 54 4.12 11.64 -6.19
C ARG A 54 3.66 13.00 -5.69
N ARG A 55 3.40 13.15 -4.39
CA ARG A 55 3.00 14.44 -3.79
C ARG A 55 4.13 15.45 -3.80
N TYR A 56 5.34 15.04 -3.43
CA TYR A 56 6.50 15.94 -3.36
C TYR A 56 6.97 16.40 -4.74
N PHE A 57 6.97 15.50 -5.73
CA PHE A 57 7.37 15.82 -7.11
C PHE A 57 6.21 16.31 -7.98
N GLY A 58 4.99 16.39 -7.45
CA GLY A 58 3.82 16.87 -8.20
C GLY A 58 3.55 16.08 -9.49
N LEU A 59 3.90 14.79 -9.53
CA LEU A 59 4.05 13.98 -10.76
C LEU A 59 2.75 13.69 -11.53
N PHE A 60 1.63 14.31 -11.16
CA PHE A 60 0.35 14.31 -11.90
C PHE A 60 -0.44 15.62 -11.59
N ASN A 61 0.19 16.78 -11.79
CA ASN A 61 -0.53 18.05 -11.94
C ASN A 61 -0.92 18.23 -13.42
N TYR A 62 -2.05 17.65 -13.82
CA TYR A 62 -2.83 18.04 -15.00
C TYR A 62 -4.32 17.90 -14.67
#